data_AF-A0AAD5LLE2-F1
#
_entry.id   AF-A0AAD5LLE2-F1
#
_cell.length_a   1.000
_cell.length_b   1.000
_cell.length_c   1.000
_cell.angle_alpha   90.00
_cell.angle_beta   90.00
_cell.angle_gamma   90.00
#
_symmetry.space_group_name_H-M   'P 1'
#
loop_
_entity.id
_entity.type
_entity.pdbx_description
1 polymer ?
#
loop_
_entity_poly.entity_id
_entity_poly.type
_entity_poly.pdbx_seq_one_letter_code
_entity_poly.pdbx_strand_id
1 'polypeptide(L)'
;MEPRDGDVTRFFQVRGKVQRVMFRQTVIRAMIKRGLQGGATNDKADRTLVHVTLRGGSDSIQELIDAIGSGSDLNDWGARATAVKEVDRARGKSLSSHQVTTENVDSKNWNPNCAMYL
;
A
#
# COMPACT_ATOMS: atom_id res chain seq x y z
N MET A 1 7.71 -13.46 10.28
CA MET A 1 6.86 -12.95 11.38
C MET A 1 5.58 -13.75 11.33
N GLU A 2 5.30 -14.54 12.36
CA GLU A 2 4.06 -15.31 12.46
C GLU A 2 2.90 -14.33 12.73
N PRO A 3 1.69 -14.58 12.18
CA PRO A 3 0.52 -13.79 12.55
C PRO A 3 0.29 -13.85 14.06
N ARG A 4 0.02 -12.70 14.66
CA ARG A 4 -0.39 -12.63 16.06
C ARG A 4 -1.88 -12.94 16.15
N ASP A 5 -2.32 -13.51 17.27
CA ASP A 5 -3.74 -13.67 17.55
C ASP A 5 -4.45 -12.30 17.39
N GLY A 6 -5.45 -12.25 16.52
CA GLY A 6 -6.20 -11.02 16.19
C GLY A 6 -5.76 -10.27 14.93
N ASP A 7 -4.70 -10.70 14.23
CA ASP A 7 -4.33 -10.09 12.94
C ASP A 7 -5.40 -10.33 11.88
N VAL A 8 -5.86 -9.25 11.23
CA VAL A 8 -6.81 -9.30 10.12
C VAL A 8 -6.10 -9.05 8.80
N THR A 9 -6.67 -9.55 7.70
CA THR A 9 -6.22 -9.22 6.34
C THR A 9 -7.31 -8.45 5.61
N ARG A 10 -6.97 -7.26 5.12
CA ARG A 10 -7.89 -6.36 4.39
C ARG A 10 -7.34 -6.05 3.00
N PHE A 11 -8.23 -5.95 2.02
CA PHE A 11 -7.90 -5.76 0.61
C PHE A 11 -8.46 -4.44 0.11
N PHE A 12 -7.68 -3.68 -0.64
CA PHE A 12 -8.05 -2.35 -1.08
C PHE A 12 -7.71 -2.10 -2.55
N GLN A 13 -8.58 -1.33 -3.19
CA GLN A 13 -8.34 -0.68 -4.46
C GLN A 13 -8.15 0.81 -4.21
N VAL A 14 -6.93 1.30 -4.44
CA VAL A 14 -6.58 2.71 -4.29
C VAL A 14 -6.53 3.37 -5.66
N ARG A 15 -7.34 4.41 -5.86
CA ARG A 15 -7.39 5.18 -7.10
C ARG A 15 -6.80 6.58 -6.94
N GLY A 16 -6.20 7.11 -8.00
CA GLY A 16 -5.70 8.49 -8.07
C GLY A 16 -4.40 8.62 -8.87
N LYS A 17 -3.54 9.56 -8.48
CA LYS A 17 -2.18 9.67 -8.98
C LYS A 17 -1.30 8.72 -8.18
N VAL A 18 -1.37 7.44 -8.52
CA VAL A 18 -0.78 6.33 -7.73
C VAL A 18 0.22 5.47 -8.50
N GLN A 19 0.39 5.71 -9.80
CA GLN A 19 1.40 5.02 -10.61
C GLN A 19 2.46 6.00 -11.12
N ARG A 20 3.69 5.50 -11.31
CA ARG A 20 4.87 6.29 -11.74
C ARG A 20 5.26 7.44 -10.80
N VAL A 21 4.83 7.36 -9.54
CA VAL A 21 5.05 8.38 -8.50
C VAL A 21 5.49 7.76 -7.18
N MET A 22 6.22 6.64 -7.24
CA MET A 22 6.77 5.97 -6.04
C MET A 22 5.74 5.46 -5.00
N PHE A 23 4.44 5.53 -5.28
CA PHE A 23 3.35 5.14 -4.37
C PHE A 23 3.55 3.76 -3.73
N ARG A 24 3.88 2.72 -4.53
CA ARG A 24 4.08 1.35 -4.00
C ARG A 24 5.19 1.31 -2.95
N GLN A 25 6.29 2.02 -3.16
CA GLN A 25 7.37 2.05 -2.17
C GLN A 25 6.94 2.83 -0.93
N THR A 26 6.33 4.00 -1.12
CA THR A 26 5.81 4.86 -0.03
C THR A 26 4.86 4.09 0.89
N VAL A 27 3.86 3.41 0.32
CA VAL A 27 2.90 2.63 1.09
C VAL A 27 3.56 1.43 1.77
N ILE A 28 4.46 0.72 1.09
CA ILE A 28 5.11 -0.46 1.69
C ILE A 28 6.07 -0.06 2.83
N ARG A 29 6.76 1.06 2.72
CA ARG A 29 7.58 1.61 3.81
C ARG A 29 6.70 2.05 4.99
N ALA A 30 5.55 2.65 4.73
CA ALA A 30 4.58 3.02 5.75
C ALA A 30 4.00 1.80 6.49
N MET A 31 3.80 0.68 5.79
CA MET A 31 3.41 -0.60 6.40
C MET A 31 4.49 -1.10 7.36
N ILE A 32 5.75 -1.14 6.92
CA ILE A 32 6.89 -1.59 7.75
C ILE A 32 7.01 -0.73 9.02
N LYS A 33 6.90 0.60 8.89
CA LYS A 33 6.94 1.56 10.02
C LYS A 33 5.85 1.28 11.07
N ARG A 34 4.72 0.72 10.66
CA ARG A 34 3.58 0.36 11.52
C ARG A 34 3.57 -1.12 11.96
N GLY A 35 4.61 -1.88 11.62
CA GLY A 35 4.66 -3.32 11.92
C GLY A 35 3.61 -4.14 11.15
N LEU A 36 3.12 -3.64 10.03
CA LEU A 36 2.16 -4.32 9.16
C LEU A 36 2.90 -5.14 8.09
N GLN A 37 2.33 -6.29 7.73
CA GLN A 37 2.69 -6.99 6.50
C GLN A 37 1.80 -6.53 5.36
N GLY A 38 2.32 -6.48 4.14
CA GLY A 38 1.52 -5.99 3.04
C GLY A 38 2.14 -6.10 1.66
N GLY A 39 1.33 -5.75 0.66
CA GLY A 39 1.71 -5.77 -0.74
C GLY A 39 1.01 -4.69 -1.55
N ALA A 40 1.68 -4.20 -2.59
CA ALA A 40 1.15 -3.20 -3.51
C ALA A 40 1.47 -3.58 -4.98
N THR A 41 0.47 -3.50 -5.85
CA THR A 41 0.58 -3.86 -7.28
C THR A 41 -0.07 -2.78 -8.14
N ASN A 42 0.65 -2.28 -9.13
CA ASN A 42 0.05 -1.42 -10.15
C ASN A 42 -0.86 -2.26 -11.05
N ASP A 43 -2.08 -1.77 -11.27
CA ASP A 43 -2.93 -2.34 -12.32
C ASP A 43 -2.35 -1.98 -13.70
N LYS A 44 -2.23 -2.98 -14.59
CA LYS A 44 -1.65 -2.79 -15.92
C LYS A 44 -2.65 -2.19 -16.91
N ALA A 45 -3.95 -2.42 -16.70
CA ALA A 45 -5.01 -1.93 -17.57
C ALA A 45 -5.50 -0.54 -17.13
N ASP A 46 -5.49 -0.27 -15.82
CA ASP A 46 -5.90 1.01 -15.25
C ASP A 46 -4.72 1.74 -14.58
N ARG A 47 -4.18 2.75 -15.26
CA ARG A 47 -3.05 3.56 -14.75
C ARG A 47 -3.37 4.37 -13.50
N THR A 48 -4.65 4.48 -13.14
CA THR A 48 -5.09 5.21 -11.95
C THR A 48 -5.31 4.30 -10.76
N LEU A 49 -5.10 2.98 -10.89
CA LEU A 49 -5.42 1.99 -9.86
C LEU A 49 -4.17 1.26 -9.34
N VAL A 50 -4.10 1.10 -8.03
CA VAL A 50 -3.17 0.21 -7.34
C VAL A 50 -3.95 -0.70 -6.40
N HIS A 51 -3.67 -2.00 -6.47
CA HIS A 51 -4.19 -3.00 -5.54
C HIS A 51 -3.27 -3.06 -4.32
N VAL A 52 -3.83 -2.93 -3.12
CA VAL A 52 -3.12 -2.94 -1.84
C VAL A 52 -3.72 -3.99 -0.92
N THR A 53 -2.87 -4.78 -0.27
CA THR A 53 -3.28 -5.76 0.74
C THR A 53 -2.48 -5.52 2.01
N LEU A 54 -3.16 -5.53 3.15
CA LEU A 54 -2.64 -5.22 4.47
C LEU A 54 -2.99 -6.35 5.42
N ARG A 55 -2.02 -6.77 6.24
CA ARG A 55 -2.20 -7.76 7.31
C ARG A 55 -1.56 -7.27 8.59
N GLY A 56 -2.32 -7.32 9.69
CA GLY A 56 -1.89 -6.92 11.02
C GLY A 56 -3.07 -6.46 11.88
N GLY A 57 -2.78 -5.66 12.91
CA GLY A 57 -3.81 -5.09 13.78
C GLY A 57 -4.76 -4.15 13.03
N SER A 58 -6.07 -4.30 13.30
CA SER A 58 -7.13 -3.56 12.61
C SER A 58 -6.96 -2.04 12.72
N ASP A 59 -6.57 -1.53 13.89
CA ASP A 59 -6.39 -0.10 14.13
C ASP A 59 -5.23 0.48 13.32
N SER A 60 -4.10 -0.22 13.28
CA SER A 60 -2.94 0.19 12.46
C SER A 60 -3.24 0.15 10.96
N ILE A 61 -4.08 -0.80 10.51
CA ILE A 61 -4.57 -0.82 9.14
C ILE A 61 -5.45 0.39 8.88
N GLN A 62 -6.40 0.69 9.78
CA GLN A 62 -7.31 1.80 9.61
C GLN A 62 -6.58 3.15 9.57
N GLU A 63 -5.64 3.38 10.49
CA GLU A 63 -4.81 4.58 10.54
C GLU A 63 -4.07 4.80 9.20
N LEU A 64 -3.46 3.75 8.64
CA LEU A 64 -2.75 3.86 7.37
C LEU A 64 -3.71 4.13 6.19
N ILE A 65 -4.89 3.52 6.19
CA ILE A 65 -5.89 3.73 5.15
C ILE A 65 -6.45 5.16 5.20
N ASP A 66 -6.69 5.69 6.39
CA ASP A 66 -7.15 7.07 6.58
C ASP A 66 -6.07 8.06 6.10
N ALA A 67 -4.80 7.81 6.42
CA ALA A 67 -3.69 8.63 5.94
C ALA A 67 -3.56 8.61 4.40
N ILE A 68 -3.66 7.42 3.78
CA ILE A 68 -3.68 7.28 2.31
C ILE A 68 -4.89 8.01 1.71
N GLY A 69 -6.06 7.87 2.34
CA GLY A 69 -7.34 8.44 1.89
C GLY A 69 -7.52 9.94 2.16
N SER A 70 -6.58 10.59 2.85
CA SER A 70 -6.65 12.00 3.25
C SER A 70 -6.73 12.99 2.07
N GLY A 71 -6.39 12.56 0.86
CA GLY A 71 -6.30 13.41 -0.33
C GLY A 71 -5.04 14.29 -0.38
N SER A 72 -4.15 14.18 0.61
CA SER A 72 -2.84 14.86 0.61
C SER A 72 -1.83 14.12 -0.26
N ASP A 73 -0.75 14.81 -0.63
CA ASP A 73 0.40 14.12 -1.21
C ASP A 73 1.03 13.20 -0.17
N LEU A 74 1.38 12.00 -0.59
CA LEU A 74 1.97 10.95 0.23
C LEU A 74 3.51 10.94 0.13
N ASN A 75 4.03 11.58 -0.91
CA ASN A 75 5.45 11.80 -1.16
C ASN A 75 5.66 13.05 -2.03
N ASP A 76 6.91 13.50 -2.14
CA ASP A 76 7.34 14.65 -2.94
C ASP A 76 7.24 14.43 -4.47
N TRP A 77 6.95 13.22 -4.94
CA TRP A 77 6.63 12.93 -6.33
C TRP A 77 5.14 13.14 -6.66
N GLY A 78 4.35 13.58 -5.67
CA GLY A 78 2.93 13.90 -5.79
C GLY A 78 2.06 12.66 -5.90
N ALA A 79 2.42 11.57 -5.23
CA ALA A 79 1.54 10.43 -5.06
C ALA A 79 0.32 10.85 -4.23
N ARG A 80 -0.89 10.64 -4.75
CA ARG A 80 -2.13 11.08 -4.10
C ARG A 80 -3.27 10.14 -4.42
N ALA A 81 -3.96 9.66 -3.40
CA ALA A 81 -5.20 8.92 -3.58
C ALA A 81 -6.38 9.90 -3.67
N THR A 82 -7.31 9.61 -4.58
CA THR A 82 -8.62 10.29 -4.67
C THR A 82 -9.75 9.40 -4.18
N ALA A 83 -9.52 8.08 -4.11
CA ALA A 83 -10.45 7.15 -3.50
C ALA A 83 -9.71 5.91 -2.97
N VAL A 84 -10.10 5.44 -1.79
CA VAL A 84 -9.66 4.17 -1.22
C VAL A 84 -10.89 3.32 -0.98
N LYS A 85 -10.97 2.16 -1.64
CA LYS A 85 -12.11 1.26 -1.51
C LYS A 85 -11.66 -0.07 -0.96
N GLU A 86 -12.18 -0.44 0.21
CA GLU A 86 -12.07 -1.82 0.69
C GLU A 86 -12.90 -2.75 -0.19
N VAL A 87 -12.33 -3.92 -0.50
CA VAL A 87 -12.94 -4.94 -1.34
C VAL A 87 -12.82 -6.31 -0.68
N ASP A 88 -13.70 -7.22 -1.06
CA ASP A 88 -13.59 -8.61 -0.66
C ASP A 88 -12.34 -9.30 -1.23
N ARG A 89 -12.02 -10.47 -0.68
CA ARG A 89 -10.88 -11.28 -1.12
C ARG A 89 -10.94 -11.68 -2.60
N ALA A 90 -12.13 -11.86 -3.18
CA ALA A 90 -12.29 -12.27 -4.57
C ALA A 90 -11.90 -11.15 -5.56
N ARG A 91 -12.03 -9.88 -5.12
CA ARG A 91 -11.60 -8.69 -5.87
C ARG A 91 -10.24 -8.15 -5.43
N GLY A 92 -9.73 -8.64 -4.31
CA GLY A 92 -8.41 -8.33 -3.78
C GLY A 92 -7.28 -9.13 -4.42
N LYS A 93 -6.05 -8.91 -3.95
CA LYS A 93 -4.87 -9.64 -4.39
C LYS A 93 -4.15 -10.27 -3.19
N SER A 94 -3.74 -11.54 -3.30
CA SER A 94 -2.97 -12.18 -2.22
C SER A 94 -1.60 -11.52 -2.04
N LEU A 95 -1.06 -11.52 -0.82
CA LEU A 95 0.27 -10.97 -0.50
C LEU A 95 1.36 -11.49 -1.45
N SER A 96 1.42 -12.82 -1.65
CA SER A 96 2.36 -13.48 -2.55
C SER A 96 2.24 -13.09 -4.02
N SER A 97 1.08 -12.55 -4.43
CA SER A 97 0.85 -12.11 -5.80
C SER A 97 1.27 -10.66 -6.03
N HIS A 98 1.65 -9.89 -5.00
CA HIS A 98 2.01 -8.49 -5.20
C HIS A 98 3.38 -8.28 -5.83
N GLN A 99 3.49 -7.24 -6.66
CA GLN A 99 4.75 -6.85 -7.31
C GLN A 99 5.80 -6.36 -6.30
N VAL A 100 5.32 -5.67 -5.26
CA VAL A 100 6.13 -5.14 -4.15
C VAL A 100 5.45 -5.57 -2.86
N THR A 101 6.22 -6.13 -1.94
CA THR A 101 5.77 -6.56 -0.62
C THR A 101 6.72 -6.02 0.46
N THR A 102 6.29 -6.07 1.70
CA THR A 102 7.14 -5.77 2.86
C THR A 102 8.39 -6.67 2.94
N GLU A 103 8.38 -7.82 2.26
CA GLU A 103 9.50 -8.78 2.21
C GLU A 103 10.49 -8.50 1.08
N ASN A 104 10.07 -7.80 0.01
CA ASN A 104 10.90 -7.62 -1.18
C ASN A 104 11.14 -6.15 -1.55
N VAL A 105 10.65 -5.19 -0.77
CA VAL A 105 10.80 -3.77 -1.10
C VAL A 105 12.26 -3.35 -1.18
N ASP A 106 13.12 -3.91 -0.33
CA ASP A 106 14.55 -3.60 -0.31
C ASP A 106 15.34 -4.21 -1.48
N SER A 107 14.80 -5.23 -2.15
CA SER A 107 15.45 -5.83 -3.32
C SER A 107 15.13 -5.14 -4.64
N LYS A 108 14.30 -4.08 -4.62
CA LYS A 108 13.99 -3.29 -5.82
C LYS A 108 14.92 -2.08 -5.93
N ASN A 109 15.28 -1.73 -7.17
CA ASN A 109 16.05 -0.53 -7.47
C ASN A 109 15.13 0.71 -7.47
N TRP A 110 14.99 1.35 -6.32
CA TRP A 110 14.20 2.57 -6.16
C TRP A 110 15.03 3.83 -6.41
N ASN A 111 14.37 4.92 -6.80
CA ASN A 111 15.03 6.22 -6.77
C ASN A 111 15.25 6.61 -5.29
N PRO A 112 16.50 6.86 -4.86
CA PRO A 112 16.79 7.25 -3.47
C PRO A 112 16.28 8.65 -3.12
N ASN A 113 15.98 9.49 -4.11
CA ASN A 113 15.54 10.87 -3.94
C ASN A 113 14.00 10.97 -3.97
N CYS A 114 13.36 10.39 -2.95
CA CYS A 114 11.92 10.45 -2.74
C CYS A 114 11.63 10.61 -1.24
N ALA A 115 11.19 11.79 -0.82
CA ALA A 115 10.72 12.05 0.53
C ALA A 115 9.30 11.50 0.72
N MET A 116 9.09 10.72 1.79
CA MET A 116 7.83 10.04 2.09
C MET A 116 7.21 10.61 3.36
N TYR A 117 5.89 10.81 3.36
CA TYR A 117 5.19 11.52 4.44
C TYR A 117 4.32 10.62 5.34
N LEU A 118 4.23 9.32 5.02
CA LEU A 118 3.41 8.34 5.76
C LEU A 118 4.09 7.69 6.97
#